data_AF-A0A7S1IDJ7-F1
#
_entry.id   AF-A0A7S1IDJ7-F1
#
_cell.length_a   1.000
_cell.length_b   1.000
_cell.length_c   1.000
_cell.angle_alpha   90.00
_cell.angle_beta   90.00
_cell.angle_gamma   90.00
#
_symmetry.space_group_name_H-M   'P 1'
#
loop_
_entity.id
_entity.type
_entity.pdbx_description
1 polymer ?
#
loop_
_entity_poly.entity_id
_entity_poly.type
_entity_poly.pdbx_seq_one_letter_code
_entity_poly.pdbx_strand_id
1 'polypeptide(L)'
;RQEVGSARVPLRDLLHNVPIEDCLGTVVDGAGTKVGELRMEVTPCDADGVPVSDDPELFVDADEFASKWQGQRWDALVVIHSLQLVAGHAYSEVNVGYHFWTSEAPHRSQSVPLRRGQTTIPLGYTRQHTHPHVDGAFLEYIQTRDLQVKVYARVQPVDFAPISTADAHVQCLVRPISAPGIMRESLEGAEARIRRQDHTLLDLRSQLASARAEAASLRETLQVRDSALAALKQKKKDLNRLLKSEKEKFLTRYRQVKQQVEQLKLQVGELQQRNKSLSQ
;
A
#
# COMPACT_ATOMS: atom_id res chain seq x y z
N ARG A 1 18.67 -23.17 -3.96
CA ARG A 1 18.12 -22.05 -3.15
C ARG A 1 16.77 -22.49 -2.62
N GLN A 2 16.44 -22.17 -1.39
CA GLN A 2 15.18 -22.54 -0.75
C GLN A 2 14.27 -21.32 -0.60
N GLU A 3 12.97 -21.54 -0.67
CA GLU A 3 11.98 -20.53 -0.28
C GLU A 3 12.08 -20.33 1.24
N VAL A 4 12.29 -19.09 1.66
CA VAL A 4 12.37 -18.69 3.08
C VAL A 4 11.01 -18.27 3.59
N GLY A 5 10.24 -17.60 2.73
CA GLY A 5 8.89 -17.17 3.05
C GLY A 5 8.27 -16.37 1.92
N SER A 6 7.05 -15.91 2.15
CA SER A 6 6.34 -15.06 1.21
C SER A 6 5.60 -13.93 1.91
N ALA A 7 5.46 -12.80 1.21
CA ALA A 7 4.58 -11.70 1.55
C ALA A 7 3.42 -11.65 0.55
N ARG A 8 2.28 -11.11 0.98
CA ARG A 8 1.10 -10.89 0.14
C ARG A 8 0.78 -9.41 0.13
N VAL A 9 0.54 -8.86 -1.04
CA VAL A 9 0.15 -7.46 -1.24
C VAL A 9 -1.16 -7.40 -2.01
N PRO A 10 -2.24 -6.86 -1.44
CA PRO A 10 -3.53 -6.79 -2.11
C PRO A 10 -3.47 -5.83 -3.30
N LEU A 11 -3.94 -6.26 -4.47
CA LEU A 11 -3.85 -5.47 -5.72
C LEU A 11 -5.08 -4.61 -5.99
N ARG A 12 -6.15 -4.78 -5.21
CA ARG A 12 -7.48 -4.20 -5.48
C ARG A 12 -7.47 -2.68 -5.66
N ASP A 13 -6.61 -1.97 -4.93
CA ASP A 13 -6.60 -0.50 -4.91
C ASP A 13 -6.10 0.06 -6.26
N LEU A 14 -5.30 -0.74 -7.00
CA LEU A 14 -4.82 -0.39 -8.35
C LEU A 14 -5.95 -0.26 -9.37
N LEU A 15 -7.10 -0.91 -9.14
CA LEU A 15 -8.26 -0.74 -10.02
C LEU A 15 -8.72 0.70 -10.07
N HIS A 16 -8.47 1.48 -9.02
CA HIS A 16 -8.90 2.87 -8.90
C HIS A 16 -7.82 3.87 -9.28
N ASN A 17 -6.76 3.44 -9.99
CA ASN A 17 -5.54 4.22 -10.22
C ASN A 17 -4.86 4.71 -8.93
N VAL A 18 -5.15 4.09 -7.78
CA VAL A 18 -4.50 4.43 -6.52
C VAL A 18 -3.21 3.62 -6.40
N PRO A 19 -2.04 4.27 -6.28
CA PRO A 19 -0.79 3.56 -6.05
C PRO A 19 -0.81 2.87 -4.68
N ILE A 20 -0.22 1.68 -4.63
CA ILE A 20 0.06 0.98 -3.38
C ILE A 20 1.43 1.47 -2.92
N GLU A 21 1.45 2.53 -2.13
CA GLU A 21 2.70 3.15 -1.64
C GLU A 21 3.19 2.51 -0.34
N ASP A 22 4.52 2.42 -0.20
CA ASP A 22 5.21 2.04 1.04
C ASP A 22 4.64 0.82 1.76
N CYS A 23 4.18 -0.17 0.99
CA CYS A 23 3.56 -1.36 1.52
C CYS A 23 4.60 -2.19 2.29
N LEU A 24 4.39 -2.31 3.60
CA LEU A 24 5.14 -3.17 4.50
C LEU A 24 4.49 -4.56 4.54
N GLY A 25 4.96 -5.45 3.68
CA GLY A 25 4.54 -6.85 3.65
C GLY A 25 5.26 -7.66 4.73
N THR A 26 4.50 -8.36 5.59
CA THR A 26 5.10 -9.33 6.52
C THR A 26 5.49 -10.58 5.74
N VAL A 27 6.76 -10.98 5.83
CA VAL A 27 7.25 -12.23 5.22
C VAL A 27 7.07 -13.36 6.24
N VAL A 28 6.28 -14.36 5.86
CA VAL A 28 6.02 -15.57 6.67
C VAL A 28 6.57 -16.82 6.01
N ASP A 29 7.10 -17.74 6.80
CA ASP A 29 7.54 -19.05 6.34
C ASP A 29 6.35 -20.01 6.10
N GLY A 30 6.66 -21.24 5.68
CA GLY A 30 5.64 -22.28 5.45
C GLY A 30 4.86 -22.72 6.71
N ALA A 31 5.34 -22.38 7.91
CA ALA A 31 4.67 -22.63 9.18
C ALA A 31 3.86 -21.41 9.68
N GLY A 32 3.89 -20.29 8.95
CA GLY A 32 3.23 -19.05 9.33
C GLY A 32 4.03 -18.19 10.32
N THR A 33 5.30 -18.52 10.57
CA THR A 33 6.17 -17.73 11.44
C THR A 33 6.70 -16.53 10.69
N LYS A 34 6.69 -15.34 11.33
CA LYS A 34 7.30 -14.14 10.76
C LYS A 34 8.81 -14.32 10.66
N VAL A 35 9.33 -14.25 9.44
CA VAL A 35 10.76 -14.37 9.13
C VAL A 35 11.37 -13.08 8.59
N GLY A 36 10.53 -12.08 8.27
CA GLY A 36 11.00 -10.81 7.74
C GLY A 36 9.90 -9.80 7.43
N GLU A 37 10.32 -8.69 6.82
CA GLU A 37 9.47 -7.62 6.31
C GLU A 37 9.96 -7.19 4.92
N LEU A 38 9.04 -6.89 4.02
CA LEU A 38 9.30 -6.46 2.66
C LEU A 38 8.72 -5.06 2.49
N ARG A 39 9.50 -4.11 1.98
CA ARG A 39 9.00 -2.80 1.56
C ARG A 39 8.88 -2.77 0.05
N MET A 40 7.69 -2.49 -0.46
CA MET A 40 7.43 -2.40 -1.89
C MET A 40 6.36 -1.38 -2.24
N GLU A 41 6.36 -0.99 -3.50
CA GLU A 41 5.41 -0.09 -4.12
C GLU A 41 4.85 -0.74 -5.38
N VAL A 42 3.57 -0.51 -5.66
CA VAL A 42 2.96 -0.83 -6.95
C VAL A 42 2.21 0.39 -7.48
N THR A 43 2.64 0.90 -8.63
CA THR A 43 2.16 2.16 -9.19
C THR A 43 1.45 1.89 -10.51
N PRO A 44 0.18 2.29 -10.68
CA PRO A 44 -0.48 2.23 -11.98
C PRO A 44 0.16 3.26 -12.93
N CYS A 45 0.32 2.87 -14.19
CA CYS A 45 0.92 3.70 -15.22
C CYS A 45 -0.05 3.86 -16.39
N ASP A 46 0.08 4.98 -17.10
CA ASP A 46 -0.54 5.14 -18.40
C ASP A 46 0.14 4.24 -19.46
N ALA A 47 -0.43 4.23 -20.67
CA ALA A 47 0.08 3.44 -21.80
C ALA A 47 1.51 3.83 -22.22
N ASP A 48 1.99 5.01 -21.83
CA ASP A 48 3.33 5.49 -22.10
C ASP A 48 4.32 5.15 -20.96
N GLY A 49 3.85 4.47 -19.90
CA GLY A 49 4.64 4.03 -18.76
C GLY A 49 4.87 5.14 -17.73
N VAL A 50 4.16 6.25 -17.82
CA VAL A 50 4.21 7.34 -16.84
C VAL A 50 3.25 7.00 -15.69
N PRO A 51 3.69 7.08 -14.43
CA PRO A 51 2.81 6.94 -13.28
C PRO A 51 1.58 7.85 -13.42
N VAL A 52 0.39 7.27 -13.27
CA VAL A 52 -0.85 8.06 -13.29
C VAL A 52 -0.83 8.96 -12.07
N SER A 53 -0.64 10.27 -12.28
CA SER A 53 -0.70 11.26 -11.20
C SER A 53 -2.10 11.29 -10.62
N ASP A 54 -2.18 11.29 -9.28
CA ASP A 54 -3.43 11.45 -8.53
C ASP A 54 -4.25 12.61 -9.10
N ASP A 55 -5.38 12.29 -9.73
CA ASP A 55 -6.47 13.23 -9.89
C ASP A 55 -7.56 12.87 -8.86
N PRO A 56 -7.57 13.53 -7.68
CA PRO A 56 -8.49 13.23 -6.60
C PRO A 56 -9.96 13.54 -6.94
N GLU A 57 -10.27 14.01 -8.15
CA GLU A 57 -11.64 14.36 -8.57
C GLU A 57 -12.42 13.19 -9.20
N LEU A 58 -11.81 12.02 -9.45
CA LEU A 58 -12.47 10.88 -10.11
C LEU A 58 -12.97 9.81 -9.11
N PHE A 59 -13.90 10.20 -8.22
CA PHE A 59 -14.71 9.24 -7.46
C PHE A 59 -15.83 8.69 -8.33
N VAL A 60 -15.52 7.64 -9.10
CA VAL A 60 -16.48 6.86 -9.88
C VAL A 60 -16.87 5.61 -9.07
N ASP A 61 -18.13 5.18 -9.14
CA ASP A 61 -18.59 3.97 -8.43
C ASP A 61 -17.74 2.75 -8.82
N ALA A 62 -17.50 1.83 -7.86
CA ALA A 62 -16.59 0.69 -8.04
C ALA A 62 -16.97 -0.21 -9.24
N ASP A 63 -18.27 -0.31 -9.56
CA ASP A 63 -18.78 -1.08 -10.71
C ASP A 63 -18.59 -0.34 -12.05
N GLU A 64 -18.46 0.98 -12.03
CA GLU A 64 -18.29 1.82 -13.21
C GLU A 64 -16.79 1.97 -13.58
N PHE A 65 -15.86 1.61 -12.68
CA PHE A 65 -14.42 1.65 -12.95
C PHE A 65 -13.90 0.40 -13.68
N ALA A 66 -14.40 -0.78 -13.33
CA ALA A 66 -14.03 -2.04 -14.00
C ALA A 66 -14.41 -2.02 -15.49
N SER A 67 -15.57 -1.45 -15.82
CA SER A 67 -16.05 -1.27 -17.20
C SER A 67 -15.25 -0.23 -18.00
N LYS A 68 -14.56 0.72 -17.35
CA LYS A 68 -13.66 1.66 -18.04
C LYS A 68 -12.39 1.00 -18.55
N TRP A 69 -11.82 0.08 -17.77
CA TRP A 69 -10.58 -0.61 -18.17
C TRP A 69 -10.78 -1.64 -19.25
N GLN A 70 -11.99 -2.22 -19.35
CA GLN A 70 -12.23 -3.32 -20.26
C GLN A 70 -11.89 -2.95 -21.72
N GLY A 71 -11.01 -3.75 -22.33
CA GLY A 71 -10.49 -3.52 -23.68
C GLY A 71 -9.38 -2.47 -23.79
N GLN A 72 -9.02 -1.78 -22.71
CA GLN A 72 -7.91 -0.83 -22.68
C GLN A 72 -6.59 -1.53 -22.33
N ARG A 73 -5.49 -0.84 -22.63
CA ARG A 73 -4.16 -1.19 -22.16
C ARG A 73 -4.02 -0.75 -20.70
N TRP A 74 -3.41 -1.60 -19.88
CA TRP A 74 -3.11 -1.32 -18.49
C TRP A 74 -1.64 -1.59 -18.20
N ASP A 75 -0.98 -0.66 -17.54
CA ASP A 75 0.42 -0.78 -17.16
C ASP A 75 0.55 -0.59 -15.64
N ALA A 76 1.47 -1.33 -15.02
CA ALA A 76 1.86 -1.08 -13.65
C ALA A 76 3.34 -1.32 -13.40
N LEU A 77 3.91 -0.49 -12.55
CA LEU A 77 5.28 -0.59 -12.08
C LEU A 77 5.30 -1.26 -10.71
N VAL A 78 6.02 -2.36 -10.58
CA VAL A 78 6.27 -3.01 -9.30
C VAL A 78 7.70 -2.69 -8.88
N VAL A 79 7.85 -2.06 -7.71
CA VAL A 79 9.14 -1.69 -7.13
C VAL A 79 9.31 -2.37 -5.78
N ILE A 80 10.37 -3.17 -5.63
CA ILE A 80 10.75 -3.75 -4.34
C ILE A 80 11.98 -3.01 -3.82
N HIS A 81 11.79 -2.18 -2.80
CA HIS A 81 12.84 -1.32 -2.26
C HIS A 81 13.82 -2.11 -1.41
N SER A 82 13.30 -2.82 -0.39
CA SER A 82 14.14 -3.48 0.60
C SER A 82 13.47 -4.69 1.22
N LEU A 83 14.31 -5.62 1.67
CA LEU A 83 13.93 -6.79 2.44
C LEU A 83 14.66 -6.77 3.79
N GLN A 84 13.93 -6.97 4.87
CA GLN A 84 14.48 -7.19 6.20
C GLN A 84 14.24 -8.65 6.61
N LEU A 85 15.28 -9.36 7.04
CA LEU A 85 15.19 -10.74 7.51
C LEU A 85 15.60 -10.84 8.98
N VAL A 86 14.79 -11.53 9.79
CA VAL A 86 15.03 -11.75 11.22
C VAL A 86 16.27 -12.62 11.45
N ALA A 87 16.47 -13.64 10.60
CA ALA A 87 17.61 -14.56 10.65
C ALA A 87 18.57 -14.38 9.45
N GLY A 88 18.82 -13.13 9.02
CA GLY A 88 19.67 -12.84 7.85
C GLY A 88 21.07 -13.49 7.88
N HIS A 89 21.61 -13.73 9.08
CA HIS A 89 22.91 -14.38 9.30
C HIS A 89 22.99 -15.84 8.84
N ALA A 90 21.85 -16.52 8.67
CA ALA A 90 21.80 -17.91 8.22
C ALA A 90 21.97 -18.07 6.70
N TYR A 91 22.00 -16.95 5.96
CA TYR A 91 21.93 -16.93 4.50
C TYR A 91 23.18 -16.30 3.88
N SER A 92 23.64 -16.82 2.74
CA SER A 92 24.77 -16.26 1.97
C SER A 92 24.31 -15.35 0.85
N GLU A 93 23.13 -15.61 0.28
CA GLU A 93 22.54 -14.82 -0.78
C GLU A 93 21.03 -14.83 -0.65
N VAL A 94 20.39 -13.75 -1.10
CA VAL A 94 18.93 -13.66 -1.21
C VAL A 94 18.52 -13.14 -2.57
N ASN A 95 17.34 -13.55 -3.02
CA ASN A 95 16.66 -12.92 -4.14
C ASN A 95 15.15 -13.01 -3.91
N VAL A 96 14.42 -12.05 -4.46
CA VAL A 96 12.96 -12.05 -4.42
C VAL A 96 12.40 -12.44 -5.76
N GLY A 97 11.16 -12.95 -5.78
CA GLY A 97 10.43 -13.10 -7.02
C GLY A 97 8.94 -13.26 -6.82
N TYR A 98 8.18 -12.99 -7.86
CA TYR A 98 6.72 -13.03 -7.83
C TYR A 98 6.16 -13.46 -9.19
N HIS A 99 4.92 -13.96 -9.20
CA HIS A 99 4.17 -14.15 -10.43
C HIS A 99 3.15 -13.02 -10.53
N PHE A 100 3.11 -12.39 -11.70
CA PHE A 100 2.11 -11.38 -12.01
C PHE A 100 1.32 -11.86 -13.22
N TRP A 101 -0.01 -11.80 -13.14
CA TRP A 101 -0.98 -12.15 -14.20
C TRP A 101 -0.45 -12.94 -15.42
N THR A 102 -0.84 -14.20 -15.57
CA THR A 102 -0.51 -15.09 -16.71
C THR A 102 0.98 -15.29 -17.01
N SER A 103 1.90 -14.78 -16.19
CA SER A 103 3.34 -15.00 -16.39
C SER A 103 3.68 -16.48 -16.29
N GLU A 104 4.28 -17.05 -17.35
CA GLU A 104 4.73 -18.45 -17.40
C GLU A 104 5.84 -18.76 -16.39
N ALA A 105 6.64 -17.74 -16.06
CA ALA A 105 7.75 -17.85 -15.12
C ALA A 105 7.70 -16.72 -14.07
N PRO A 106 8.21 -16.96 -12.86
CA PRO A 106 8.31 -15.92 -11.84
C PRO A 106 9.31 -14.85 -12.28
N HIS A 107 8.92 -13.60 -12.08
CA HIS A 107 9.80 -12.45 -12.15
C HIS A 107 10.76 -12.51 -10.97
N ARG A 108 12.07 -12.46 -11.21
CA ARG A 108 13.08 -12.60 -10.14
C ARG A 108 14.03 -11.41 -10.14
N SER A 109 14.37 -10.94 -8.95
CA SER A 109 15.46 -9.99 -8.76
C SER A 109 16.81 -10.66 -9.00
N GLN A 110 17.84 -9.84 -9.16
CA GLN A 110 19.21 -10.31 -9.02
C GLN A 110 19.45 -10.84 -7.60
N SER A 111 20.47 -11.68 -7.48
CA SER A 111 20.85 -12.28 -6.20
C SER A 111 21.78 -11.33 -5.47
N VAL A 112 21.42 -10.98 -4.25
CA VAL A 112 22.21 -10.07 -3.41
C VAL A 112 22.98 -10.91 -2.41
N PRO A 113 24.33 -10.88 -2.44
CA PRO A 113 25.14 -11.53 -1.42
C PRO A 113 24.98 -10.80 -0.09
N LEU A 114 24.88 -11.56 0.99
CA LEU A 114 24.70 -11.02 2.33
C LEU A 114 26.01 -10.96 3.09
N ARG A 115 26.23 -9.83 3.78
CA ARG A 115 27.29 -9.74 4.79
C ARG A 115 26.84 -10.41 6.08
N ARG A 116 27.78 -10.95 6.85
CA ARG A 116 27.48 -11.57 8.15
C ARG A 116 26.80 -10.55 9.08
N GLY A 117 25.66 -10.93 9.65
CA GLY A 117 24.86 -10.04 10.51
C GLY A 117 24.03 -8.99 9.77
N GLN A 118 24.06 -8.94 8.44
CA GLN A 118 23.21 -8.06 7.66
C GLN A 118 21.76 -8.56 7.72
N THR A 119 20.87 -7.71 8.24
CA THR A 119 19.44 -7.99 8.35
C THR A 119 18.62 -7.20 7.35
N THR A 120 19.08 -6.02 6.92
CA THR A 120 18.39 -5.15 5.95
C THR A 120 19.13 -5.16 4.61
N ILE A 121 18.38 -5.40 3.55
CA ILE A 121 18.90 -5.73 2.23
C ILE A 121 18.24 -4.79 1.22
N PRO A 122 18.97 -3.81 0.68
CA PRO A 122 18.46 -2.99 -0.41
C PRO A 122 18.40 -3.86 -1.67
N LEU A 123 17.22 -3.89 -2.31
CA LEU A 123 16.99 -4.67 -3.52
C LEU A 123 16.92 -3.76 -4.75
N GLY A 124 16.18 -2.65 -4.65
CA GLY A 124 16.00 -1.70 -5.77
C GLY A 124 15.48 -2.38 -7.04
N TYR A 125 14.63 -3.41 -6.89
CA TYR A 125 14.15 -4.21 -8.01
C TYR A 125 12.89 -3.61 -8.59
N THR A 126 12.98 -3.11 -9.82
CA THR A 126 11.85 -2.47 -10.52
C THR A 126 11.49 -3.27 -11.76
N ARG A 127 10.19 -3.46 -12.00
CA ARG A 127 9.69 -4.09 -13.21
C ARG A 127 8.30 -3.57 -13.59
N GLN A 128 8.16 -3.22 -14.87
CA GLN A 128 6.88 -2.86 -15.47
C GLN A 128 6.16 -4.12 -15.98
N HIS A 129 4.85 -4.17 -15.74
CA HIS A 129 3.94 -5.15 -16.34
C HIS A 129 2.98 -4.41 -17.25
N THR A 130 2.89 -4.88 -18.49
CA THR A 130 1.97 -4.35 -19.49
C THR A 130 0.95 -5.41 -19.81
N HIS A 131 -0.33 -5.08 -19.66
CA HIS A 131 -1.44 -5.89 -20.12
C HIS A 131 -2.13 -5.17 -21.28
N PRO A 132 -1.92 -5.61 -22.54
CA PRO A 132 -2.35 -4.84 -23.72
C PRO A 132 -3.86 -4.69 -23.86
N HIS A 133 -4.62 -5.69 -23.40
CA HIS A 133 -6.08 -5.72 -23.51
C HIS A 133 -6.65 -6.30 -22.23
N VAL A 134 -7.12 -5.43 -21.34
CA VAL A 134 -7.77 -5.84 -20.09
C VAL A 134 -9.07 -6.56 -20.39
N ASP A 135 -9.18 -7.80 -19.92
CA ASP A 135 -10.39 -8.59 -19.96
C ASP A 135 -11.01 -8.75 -18.55
N GLY A 136 -12.19 -9.38 -18.49
CA GLY A 136 -12.88 -9.61 -17.22
C GLY A 136 -12.08 -10.49 -16.25
N ALA A 137 -11.26 -11.41 -16.77
CA ALA A 137 -10.47 -12.32 -15.94
C ALA A 137 -9.28 -11.59 -15.27
N PHE A 138 -8.67 -10.64 -15.97
CA PHE A 138 -7.65 -9.75 -15.40
C PHE A 138 -8.24 -8.87 -14.30
N LEU A 139 -9.41 -8.27 -14.55
CA LEU A 139 -10.10 -7.45 -13.56
C LEU A 139 -10.44 -8.25 -12.30
N GLU A 140 -10.98 -9.46 -12.48
CA GLU A 140 -11.23 -10.38 -11.36
C GLU A 140 -9.94 -10.72 -10.61
N TYR A 141 -8.83 -10.95 -11.32
CA TYR A 141 -7.53 -11.22 -10.71
C TYR A 141 -7.05 -10.07 -9.83
N ILE A 142 -7.05 -8.84 -10.34
CA ILE A 142 -6.61 -7.67 -9.56
C ILE A 142 -7.56 -7.43 -8.38
N GLN A 143 -8.86 -7.65 -8.54
CA GLN A 143 -9.86 -7.44 -7.49
C GLN A 143 -9.76 -8.46 -6.35
N THR A 144 -9.46 -9.73 -6.66
CA THR A 144 -9.60 -10.84 -5.71
C THR A 144 -8.27 -11.42 -5.23
N ARG A 145 -7.16 -11.18 -5.94
CA ARG A 145 -5.87 -11.80 -5.62
C ARG A 145 -4.86 -10.82 -5.07
N ASP A 146 -4.05 -11.35 -4.18
CA ASP A 146 -2.84 -10.68 -3.71
C ASP A 146 -1.66 -11.02 -4.62
N LEU A 147 -0.79 -10.04 -4.83
CA LEU A 147 0.54 -10.28 -5.35
C LEU A 147 1.36 -11.03 -4.30
N GLN A 148 1.68 -12.28 -4.58
CA GLN A 148 2.53 -13.08 -3.71
C GLN A 148 4.01 -12.89 -4.08
N VAL A 149 4.74 -12.22 -3.21
CA VAL A 149 6.19 -12.05 -3.33
C VAL A 149 6.89 -13.10 -2.49
N LYS A 150 7.68 -13.94 -3.14
CA LYS A 150 8.46 -15.01 -2.53
C LYS A 150 9.90 -14.58 -2.32
N VAL A 151 10.43 -14.92 -1.16
CA VAL A 151 11.83 -14.69 -0.79
C VAL A 151 12.57 -16.02 -0.90
N TYR A 152 13.64 -16.03 -1.68
CA TYR A 152 14.52 -17.18 -1.84
C TYR A 152 15.88 -16.85 -1.24
N ALA A 153 16.47 -17.82 -0.55
CA ALA A 153 17.82 -17.68 -0.01
C ALA A 153 18.65 -18.94 -0.23
N ARG A 154 19.97 -18.77 -0.17
CA ARG A 154 20.92 -19.89 -0.02
C ARG A 154 21.39 -19.94 1.42
N VAL A 155 21.15 -21.06 2.06
CA VAL A 155 21.64 -21.34 3.41
C VAL A 155 23.15 -21.42 3.37
N GLN A 156 23.83 -20.77 4.32
CA GLN A 156 25.26 -21.00 4.52
C GLN A 156 25.48 -22.43 5.02
N PRO A 157 26.41 -23.20 4.46
CA PRO A 157 26.84 -24.46 5.07
C PRO A 157 27.24 -24.17 6.52
N VAL A 158 26.74 -24.99 7.45
CA VAL A 158 26.98 -24.84 8.89
C VAL A 158 28.41 -25.29 9.21
N ASP A 159 29.42 -24.54 8.74
CA ASP A 159 30.77 -24.67 9.28
C ASP A 159 30.98 -23.80 10.51
N PHE A 160 29.97 -23.01 10.90
CA PHE A 160 29.98 -22.26 12.15
C PHE A 160 28.57 -22.26 12.72
N ALA A 161 28.39 -23.00 13.82
CA ALA A 161 27.23 -22.87 14.68
C ALA A 161 27.00 -21.38 15.03
N PRO A 162 25.74 -20.94 15.17
CA PRO A 162 25.48 -19.64 15.75
C PRO A 162 26.11 -19.66 17.15
N ILE A 163 27.06 -18.77 17.40
CA ILE A 163 27.41 -18.45 18.79
C ILE A 163 26.16 -17.76 19.32
N SER A 164 25.28 -18.55 19.94
CA SER A 164 24.32 -18.05 20.89
C SER A 164 25.09 -17.18 21.86
N THR A 165 24.71 -15.91 21.97
CA THR A 165 25.31 -14.97 22.94
C THR A 165 25.16 -15.45 24.38
N ALA A 166 24.32 -16.48 24.63
CA ALA A 166 24.24 -17.19 25.89
C ALA A 166 25.44 -18.15 26.14
N ASP A 167 25.98 -18.81 25.13
CA ASP A 167 27.03 -19.84 25.30
C ASP A 167 28.42 -19.25 25.50
N ALA A 168 28.68 -18.03 25.00
CA ALA A 168 29.94 -17.33 25.23
C ALA A 168 30.20 -17.02 26.72
N HIS A 169 29.15 -16.97 27.55
CA HIS A 169 29.28 -16.75 28.99
C HIS A 169 29.49 -18.04 29.81
N VAL A 170 29.18 -19.21 29.25
CA VAL A 170 29.22 -20.47 30.02
C VAL A 170 30.61 -21.14 29.95
N GLN A 171 31.39 -20.90 28.89
CA GLN A 171 32.73 -21.53 28.76
C GLN A 171 33.85 -20.86 29.56
N CYS A 172 33.63 -19.70 30.20
CA CYS A 172 34.60 -19.10 31.13
C CYS A 172 34.42 -19.56 32.59
N LEU A 173 33.42 -20.38 32.92
CA LEU A 173 33.07 -20.73 34.30
C LEU A 173 33.55 -22.11 34.78
N VAL A 174 34.37 -22.81 34.00
CA VAL A 174 35.05 -24.04 34.46
C VAL A 174 36.56 -23.77 34.61
N ARG A 175 36.91 -22.87 35.52
CA ARG A 175 38.22 -22.87 36.17
C ARG A 175 38.01 -22.92 37.69
N PRO A 176 38.86 -23.65 38.44
CA PRO A 176 38.62 -23.91 39.85
C PRO A 176 38.59 -22.61 40.64
N ILE A 177 37.52 -22.41 41.40
CA ILE A 177 37.33 -21.28 42.32
C ILE A 177 38.37 -21.41 43.43
N SER A 178 39.41 -20.57 43.39
CA SER A 178 40.36 -20.40 44.50
C SER A 178 41.05 -19.03 44.38
N ALA A 179 40.33 -17.93 44.60
CA ALA A 179 40.93 -16.65 45.02
C ALA A 179 39.85 -15.62 45.45
N PRO A 180 39.92 -15.03 46.67
CA PRO A 180 39.00 -13.98 47.12
C PRO A 180 39.14 -12.64 46.39
N GLY A 181 40.14 -12.45 45.52
CA GLY A 181 40.31 -11.23 44.70
C GLY A 181 39.35 -11.13 43.50
N ILE A 182 38.95 -12.26 42.91
CA ILE A 182 38.15 -12.30 41.67
C ILE A 182 36.67 -11.93 41.92
N MET A 183 36.18 -12.14 43.14
CA MET A 183 34.78 -11.81 43.48
C MET A 183 34.51 -10.29 43.54
N ARG A 184 35.49 -9.47 43.91
CA ARG A 184 35.30 -8.00 43.97
C ARG A 184 35.22 -7.37 42.57
N GLU A 185 36.10 -7.77 41.65
CA GLU A 185 36.06 -7.30 40.26
C GLU A 185 34.79 -7.77 39.53
N SER A 186 34.28 -8.96 39.87
CA SER A 186 33.00 -9.47 39.35
C SER A 186 31.79 -8.69 39.88
N LEU A 187 31.83 -8.23 41.14
CA LEU A 187 30.76 -7.43 41.75
C LEU A 187 30.72 -6.01 41.18
N GLU A 188 31.86 -5.33 41.07
CA GLU A 188 31.94 -3.99 40.46
C GLU A 188 31.52 -4.00 38.99
N GLY A 189 31.90 -5.06 38.25
CA GLY A 189 31.42 -5.28 36.89
C GLY A 189 29.90 -5.53 36.80
N ALA A 190 29.31 -6.20 37.79
CA ALA A 190 27.87 -6.39 37.87
C ALA A 190 27.14 -5.08 38.19
N GLU A 191 27.63 -4.29 39.15
CA GLU A 191 27.06 -2.98 39.50
C GLU A 191 27.12 -2.00 38.32
N ALA A 192 28.24 -1.98 37.58
CA ALA A 192 28.37 -1.14 36.39
C ALA A 192 27.38 -1.55 35.28
N ARG A 193 27.07 -2.86 35.14
CA ARG A 193 26.06 -3.35 34.19
C ARG A 193 24.65 -2.96 34.64
N ILE A 194 24.33 -3.09 35.92
CA ILE A 194 23.02 -2.68 36.48
C ILE A 194 22.79 -1.19 36.25
N ARG A 195 23.79 -0.33 36.53
CA ARG A 195 23.67 1.12 36.29
C ARG A 195 23.42 1.47 34.82
N ARG A 196 24.09 0.77 33.89
CA ARG A 196 23.84 0.94 32.45
C ARG A 196 22.43 0.50 32.06
N GLN A 197 21.97 -0.62 32.61
CA GLN A 197 20.61 -1.11 32.39
C GLN A 197 19.56 -0.12 32.93
N ASP A 198 19.78 0.46 34.10
CA ASP A 198 18.90 1.48 34.68
C ASP A 198 18.84 2.73 33.81
N HIS A 199 19.97 3.19 33.27
CA HIS A 199 19.99 4.32 32.33
C HIS A 199 19.21 3.99 31.05
N THR A 200 19.43 2.82 30.45
CA THR A 200 18.67 2.40 29.26
C THR A 200 17.18 2.27 29.54
N LEU A 201 16.78 1.81 30.74
CA LEU A 201 15.37 1.74 31.13
C LEU A 201 14.77 3.15 31.30
N LEU A 202 15.54 4.11 31.79
CA LEU A 202 15.11 5.49 31.93
C LEU A 202 14.88 6.14 30.56
N ASP A 203 15.81 5.92 29.62
CA ASP A 203 15.71 6.42 28.25
C ASP A 203 14.52 5.82 27.51
N LEU A 204 14.31 4.50 27.64
CA LEU A 204 13.14 3.82 27.06
C LEU A 204 11.82 4.33 27.64
N ARG A 205 11.77 4.63 28.95
CA ARG A 205 10.58 5.22 29.59
C ARG A 205 10.30 6.63 29.06
N SER A 206 11.33 7.43 28.84
CA SER A 206 11.20 8.76 28.23
C SER A 206 10.65 8.66 26.80
N GLN A 207 11.22 7.78 25.98
CA GLN A 207 10.75 7.53 24.62
C GLN A 207 9.30 7.05 24.58
N LEU A 208 8.92 6.15 25.49
CA LEU A 208 7.54 5.68 25.60
C LEU A 208 6.57 6.80 25.99
N ALA A 209 6.99 7.74 26.84
CA ALA A 209 6.18 8.90 27.20
C ALA A 209 5.98 9.85 25.99
N SER A 210 7.04 10.12 25.22
CA SER A 210 6.95 10.92 23.98
C SER A 210 6.01 10.27 22.96
N ALA A 211 6.21 8.98 22.68
CA ALA A 211 5.38 8.25 21.73
C ALA A 211 3.89 8.22 22.14
N ARG A 212 3.60 8.18 23.44
CA ARG A 212 2.22 8.28 23.96
C ARG A 212 1.62 9.67 23.76
N ALA A 213 2.41 10.73 23.94
CA ALA A 213 1.96 12.10 23.71
C ALA A 213 1.69 12.34 22.21
N GLU A 214 2.57 11.87 21.34
CA GLU A 214 2.38 11.91 19.88
C GLU A 214 1.14 11.14 19.45
N ALA A 215 0.93 9.93 19.98
CA ALA A 215 -0.26 9.13 19.69
C ALA A 215 -1.56 9.82 20.15
N ALA A 216 -1.53 10.55 21.28
CA ALA A 216 -2.69 11.34 21.73
C ALA A 216 -2.98 12.52 20.77
N SER A 217 -1.95 13.25 20.35
CA SER A 217 -2.08 14.35 19.38
C SER A 217 -2.62 13.88 18.02
N LEU A 218 -2.14 12.73 17.53
CA LEU A 218 -2.63 12.14 16.29
C LEU A 218 -4.11 11.72 16.39
N ARG A 219 -4.54 11.18 17.53
CA ARG A 219 -5.96 10.85 17.76
C ARG A 219 -6.85 12.07 17.74
N GLU A 220 -6.42 13.17 18.35
CA GLU A 220 -7.16 14.45 18.31
C GLU A 220 -7.27 14.96 16.86
N THR A 221 -6.17 14.91 16.11
CA THR A 221 -6.14 15.30 14.69
C THR A 221 -7.09 14.44 13.85
N LEU A 222 -7.13 13.13 14.09
CA LEU A 222 -8.05 12.22 13.41
C LEU A 222 -9.52 12.55 13.74
N GLN A 223 -9.83 12.83 15.01
CA GLN A 223 -11.18 13.21 15.42
C GLN A 223 -11.67 14.50 14.76
N VAL A 224 -10.78 15.50 14.61
CA VAL A 224 -11.08 16.73 13.87
C VAL A 224 -11.32 16.44 12.39
N ARG A 225 -10.49 15.58 11.77
CA ARG A 225 -10.65 15.16 10.37
C ARG A 225 -11.96 14.41 10.13
N ASP A 226 -12.35 13.50 11.02
CA ASP A 226 -13.61 12.76 10.92
C ASP A 226 -14.82 13.70 10.98
N SER A 227 -14.75 14.70 11.86
CA SER A 227 -15.79 15.74 11.98
C SER A 227 -15.89 16.57 10.69
N ALA A 228 -14.75 16.96 10.10
CA ALA A 228 -14.72 17.67 8.83
C ALA A 228 -15.27 16.82 7.66
N LEU A 229 -14.95 15.53 7.63
CA LEU A 229 -15.43 14.59 6.62
C LEU A 229 -16.95 14.38 6.73
N ALA A 230 -17.49 14.31 7.94
CA ALA A 230 -18.93 14.28 8.16
C ALA A 230 -19.62 15.56 7.64
N ALA A 231 -19.04 16.74 7.89
CA ALA A 231 -19.55 18.01 7.38
C ALA A 231 -19.53 18.08 5.84
N LEU A 232 -18.46 17.59 5.20
CA LEU A 232 -18.36 17.53 3.74
C LEU A 232 -19.39 16.57 3.14
N LYS A 233 -19.61 15.40 3.74
CA LYS A 233 -20.66 14.45 3.32
C LYS A 233 -22.05 15.09 3.39
N GLN A 234 -22.32 15.84 4.45
CA GLN A 234 -23.59 16.56 4.59
C GLN A 234 -23.73 17.66 3.52
N LYS A 235 -22.68 18.46 3.29
CA LYS A 235 -22.67 19.50 2.26
C LYS A 235 -22.89 18.92 0.85
N LYS A 236 -22.28 17.76 0.53
CA LYS A 236 -22.51 17.03 -0.73
C LYS A 236 -23.98 16.62 -0.89
N LYS A 237 -24.60 16.11 0.18
CA LYS A 237 -26.01 15.72 0.18
C LYS A 237 -26.94 16.91 -0.08
N ASP A 238 -26.64 18.06 0.52
CA ASP A 238 -27.44 19.27 0.34
C ASP A 238 -27.27 19.86 -1.07
N LEU A 239 -26.05 19.82 -1.63
CA LEU A 239 -25.79 20.21 -3.02
C LEU A 239 -26.56 19.33 -4.01
N ASN A 240 -26.58 18.02 -3.80
CA ASN A 240 -27.34 17.09 -4.65
C ASN A 240 -28.85 17.35 -4.62
N ARG A 241 -29.39 17.71 -3.44
CA ARG A 241 -30.80 18.12 -3.32
C ARG A 241 -31.08 19.39 -4.09
N LEU A 242 -30.19 20.37 -4.01
CA LEU A 242 -30.32 21.65 -4.69
C LEU A 242 -30.25 21.46 -6.22
N LEU A 243 -29.29 20.68 -6.70
CA LEU A 243 -29.15 20.33 -8.12
C LEU A 243 -30.41 19.64 -8.67
N LYS A 244 -30.98 18.70 -7.91
CA LYS A 244 -32.24 18.03 -8.30
C LYS A 244 -33.39 19.03 -8.42
N SER A 245 -33.54 19.92 -7.43
CA SER A 245 -34.58 20.95 -7.44
C SER A 245 -34.42 21.92 -8.63
N GLU A 246 -33.20 22.37 -8.91
CA GLU A 246 -32.94 23.27 -10.04
C GLU A 246 -33.19 22.59 -11.38
N LYS A 247 -32.79 21.32 -11.53
CA LYS A 247 -33.07 20.54 -12.73
C LYS A 247 -34.57 20.42 -12.98
N GLU A 248 -35.37 20.17 -11.95
CA GLU A 248 -36.84 20.10 -12.05
C GLU A 248 -37.46 21.46 -12.44
N LYS A 249 -36.99 22.56 -11.84
CA LYS A 249 -37.41 23.93 -12.20
C LYS A 249 -37.08 24.25 -13.65
N PHE A 250 -35.86 23.94 -14.09
CA PHE A 250 -35.41 24.14 -15.46
C PHE A 250 -36.26 23.34 -16.45
N LEU A 251 -36.49 22.05 -16.20
CA LEU A 251 -37.31 21.21 -17.06
C LEU A 251 -38.74 21.72 -17.16
N THR A 252 -39.32 22.20 -16.06
CA THR A 252 -40.66 22.79 -16.06
C THR A 252 -40.72 24.04 -16.92
N ARG A 253 -39.74 24.95 -16.76
CA ARG A 253 -39.66 26.18 -17.57
C ARG A 253 -39.43 25.88 -19.04
N TYR A 254 -38.57 24.91 -19.36
CA TYR A 254 -38.32 24.47 -20.72
C TYR A 254 -39.60 23.94 -21.39
N ARG A 255 -40.40 23.13 -20.69
CA ARG A 255 -41.69 22.63 -21.21
C ARG A 255 -42.67 23.77 -21.48
N GLN A 256 -42.77 24.75 -20.57
CA GLN A 256 -43.63 25.92 -20.74
C GLN A 256 -43.24 26.74 -21.98
N VAL A 257 -41.94 27.05 -22.12
CA VAL A 257 -41.42 27.78 -23.29
C VAL A 257 -41.68 27.00 -24.57
N LYS A 258 -41.46 25.68 -24.57
CA LYS A 258 -41.74 24.83 -25.73
C LYS A 258 -43.22 24.90 -26.14
N GLN A 259 -44.15 24.85 -25.17
CA GLN A 259 -45.58 24.98 -25.44
C GLN A 259 -45.94 26.36 -26.02
N GLN A 260 -45.37 27.44 -25.47
CA GLN A 260 -45.58 28.79 -25.98
C GLN A 260 -45.08 28.95 -27.42
N VAL A 261 -43.91 28.40 -27.73
CA VAL A 261 -43.35 28.43 -29.10
C VAL A 261 -44.26 27.69 -30.08
N GLU A 262 -44.80 26.53 -29.73
CA GLU A 262 -45.73 25.80 -30.59
C GLU A 262 -47.05 26.54 -30.78
N GLN A 263 -47.60 27.18 -29.74
CA GLN A 263 -48.79 28.03 -29.86
C GLN A 263 -48.54 29.23 -30.78
N LEU A 264 -47.38 29.90 -30.65
CA LEU A 264 -47.01 31.02 -31.51
C LEU A 264 -46.87 30.58 -32.98
N LYS A 265 -46.28 29.40 -33.24
CA LYS A 265 -46.20 28.86 -34.60
C LYS A 265 -47.58 28.66 -35.23
N LEU A 266 -48.54 28.12 -34.46
CA LEU A 266 -49.92 27.95 -34.92
C LEU A 266 -50.58 29.31 -35.25
N GLN A 267 -50.48 30.28 -34.33
CA GLN A 267 -51.04 31.63 -34.55
C GLN A 267 -50.43 32.32 -35.76
N VAL A 268 -49.11 32.23 -35.95
CA VAL A 268 -48.43 32.77 -37.13
C VAL A 268 -48.93 32.10 -38.41
N GLY A 269 -49.12 30.78 -38.39
CA GLY A 269 -49.68 30.03 -39.53
C GLY A 269 -51.10 30.48 -39.90
N GLU A 270 -51.97 30.66 -38.90
CA GLU A 270 -53.33 31.17 -39.10
C GLU A 270 -53.34 32.59 -39.68
N LEU A 271 -52.51 33.48 -39.13
CA LEU A 271 -52.37 34.85 -39.63
C LEU A 271 -51.86 34.88 -41.07
N GLN A 272 -50.89 34.03 -41.42
CA GLN A 272 -50.38 33.91 -42.79
C GLN A 272 -51.45 33.43 -43.77
N GLN A 273 -52.28 32.44 -43.38
CA GLN A 273 -53.40 31.99 -44.20
C GLN A 273 -54.44 33.10 -44.40
N ARG A 274 -54.80 33.80 -43.32
CA ARG A 274 -55.79 34.89 -43.36
C ARG A 274 -55.31 36.08 -44.19
N ASN A 275 -54.01 36.37 -44.17
CA ASN A 275 -53.44 37.44 -44.98
C ASN A 275 -53.43 37.08 -46.48
N LYS A 276 -53.16 35.80 -46.81
CA LYS A 276 -53.30 35.30 -48.19
C LYS A 276 -54.73 35.41 -48.71
N SER A 277 -55.72 35.07 -47.89
CA SER A 277 -57.14 35.17 -48.29
C SER A 277 -57.64 36.60 -48.46
N LEU A 278 -57.02 37.58 -47.79
CA LEU A 278 -57.35 39.01 -47.94
C LEU A 278 -56.65 39.67 -49.13
N SER A 279 -55.64 39.00 -49.69
CA SER A 279 -54.84 39.49 -50.83
C SER A 279 -55.34 38.96 -52.19
N GLN A 280 -56.44 38.19 -52.19
CA GLN A 280 -57.16 37.68 -53.37
C GLN A 280 -58.47 38.44 -53.54
#